data_AF-A0A552DZH6-F1
#
_entry.id   AF-A0A552DZH6-F1
#
_cell.length_a   1.000
_cell.length_b   1.000
_cell.length_c   1.000
_cell.angle_alpha   90.00
_cell.angle_beta   90.00
_cell.angle_gamma   90.00
#
_symmetry.space_group_name_H-M   'P 1'
#
loop_
_entity.id
_entity.type
_entity.pdbx_description
1 polymer ?
#
loop_
_entity_poly.entity_id
_entity_poly.type
_entity_poly.pdbx_seq_one_letter_code
_entity_poly.pdbx_strand_id
1 'polypeptide(L)'
;MKTDTIFYRLFQTFPGLLFELIDFPSELANFYRFSSVEVKQLSFRIDGVFLPEREDLPIYFTEVQFQNDPEFYARFFAEIFLYLKQTRLKNNWRGVVIYPNRRVERENIERYRELLQETRVQRIYLEELAESPPDSLGLATLELVSLPEAQVL
;
A
#
# COMPACT_ATOMS: atom_id res chain seq x y z
N MET A 1 6.52 12.13 5.65
CA MET A 1 7.51 12.50 4.62
C MET A 1 8.75 11.61 4.58
N LYS A 2 9.57 11.48 5.66
CA LYS A 2 10.79 10.64 5.60
C LYS A 2 10.47 9.15 5.42
N THR A 3 9.50 8.63 6.17
CA THR A 3 9.13 7.21 6.15
C THR A 3 8.47 6.81 4.84
N ASP A 4 7.54 7.62 4.33
CA ASP A 4 6.88 7.42 3.03
C ASP A 4 7.90 7.30 1.88
N THR A 5 8.98 8.09 1.93
CA THR A 5 10.07 8.02 0.95
C THR A 5 10.86 6.71 1.03
N ILE A 6 11.04 6.16 2.24
CA ILE A 6 11.73 4.88 2.43
C ILE A 6 10.88 3.74 1.88
N PHE A 7 9.58 3.71 2.19
CA PHE A 7 8.67 2.69 1.67
C PHE A 7 8.55 2.73 0.15
N TYR A 8 8.46 3.92 -0.44
CA TYR A 8 8.50 4.06 -1.89
C TYR A 8 9.77 3.43 -2.48
N ARG A 9 10.94 3.71 -1.90
CA ARG A 9 12.22 3.11 -2.34
C ARG A 9 12.26 1.60 -2.12
N LEU A 10 11.69 1.10 -1.02
CA LEU A 10 11.59 -0.33 -0.76
C LEU A 10 10.76 -1.02 -1.83
N PHE A 11 9.57 -0.53 -2.16
CA PHE A 11 8.75 -1.10 -3.22
C PHE A 11 9.39 -0.95 -4.61
N GLN A 12 10.10 0.14 -4.86
CA GLN A 12 10.86 0.31 -6.09
C GLN A 12 12.02 -0.69 -6.22
N THR A 13 12.65 -1.07 -5.11
CA THR A 13 13.82 -1.98 -5.10
C THR A 13 13.39 -3.45 -5.00
N PHE A 14 12.34 -3.73 -4.21
CA PHE A 14 11.82 -5.04 -3.88
C PHE A 14 10.29 -5.06 -4.06
N PRO A 15 9.78 -5.05 -5.31
CA PRO A 15 8.34 -5.02 -5.56
C PRO A 15 7.60 -6.27 -5.03
N GLY A 16 8.32 -7.40 -4.88
CA GLY A 16 7.83 -8.62 -4.24
C GLY A 16 7.31 -8.40 -2.81
N LEU A 17 7.85 -7.40 -2.09
CA LEU A 17 7.48 -7.09 -0.72
C LEU A 17 5.98 -6.81 -0.57
N LEU A 18 5.35 -6.13 -1.54
CA LEU A 18 3.90 -5.90 -1.46
C LEU A 18 3.15 -7.23 -1.38
N PHE A 19 3.50 -8.18 -2.25
CA PHE A 19 2.80 -9.45 -2.37
C PHE A 19 3.02 -10.33 -1.15
N GLU A 20 4.24 -10.33 -0.60
CA GLU A 20 4.52 -10.98 0.69
C GLU A 20 3.64 -10.40 1.80
N LEU A 21 3.48 -9.07 1.87
CA LEU A 21 2.65 -8.41 2.89
C LEU A 21 1.15 -8.73 2.77
N ILE A 22 0.70 -9.14 1.59
CA ILE A 22 -0.70 -9.53 1.36
C ILE A 22 -0.88 -11.05 1.23
N ASP A 23 0.09 -11.82 1.74
CA ASP A 23 0.10 -13.30 1.78
C ASP A 23 0.03 -13.96 0.39
N PHE A 24 0.64 -13.33 -0.61
CA PHE A 24 0.85 -13.87 -1.96
C PHE A 24 2.33 -14.19 -2.22
N PRO A 25 2.63 -15.11 -3.16
CA PRO A 25 4.01 -15.37 -3.58
C PRO A 25 4.68 -14.10 -4.12
N SER A 26 5.91 -13.83 -3.68
CA SER A 26 6.67 -12.62 -4.07
C SER A 26 6.96 -12.58 -5.56
N GLU A 27 7.03 -13.74 -6.23
CA GLU A 27 7.21 -13.88 -7.67
C GLU A 27 6.06 -13.31 -8.47
N LEU A 28 4.89 -13.07 -7.86
CA LEU A 28 3.79 -12.38 -8.50
C LEU A 28 4.23 -10.99 -8.99
N ALA A 29 5.18 -10.35 -8.31
CA ALA A 29 5.76 -9.08 -8.73
C ALA A 29 6.39 -9.10 -10.13
N ASN A 30 6.80 -10.27 -10.65
CA ASN A 30 7.33 -10.39 -12.00
C ASN A 30 6.29 -10.06 -13.09
N PHE A 31 5.00 -10.05 -12.74
CA PHE A 31 3.91 -9.67 -13.63
C PHE A 31 3.43 -8.22 -13.41
N TYR A 32 4.19 -7.44 -12.65
CA TYR A 32 3.83 -6.08 -12.26
C TYR A 32 4.95 -5.08 -12.48
N ARG A 33 4.56 -3.85 -12.80
CA ARG A 33 5.43 -2.68 -12.81
C ARG A 33 5.04 -1.74 -11.69
N PHE A 34 5.97 -1.46 -10.78
CA PHE A 34 5.80 -0.40 -9.79
C PHE A 34 5.97 0.98 -10.41
N SER A 35 5.07 1.91 -10.12
CA SER A 35 5.06 3.27 -10.66
C SER A 35 4.36 4.25 -9.72
N SER A 36 4.77 5.52 -9.78
CA SER A 36 4.01 6.65 -9.25
C SER A 36 3.22 7.29 -10.39
N VAL A 37 1.94 7.57 -10.18
CA VAL A 37 1.05 8.12 -11.21
C VAL A 37 0.54 9.50 -10.80
N GLU A 38 0.66 10.47 -11.70
CA GLU A 38 0.09 11.81 -11.52
C GLU A 38 -1.25 11.93 -12.25
N VAL A 39 -2.25 12.42 -11.53
CA VAL A 39 -3.61 12.59 -12.00
C VAL A 39 -3.84 14.08 -12.27
N LYS A 40 -3.78 14.45 -13.55
CA LYS A 40 -3.65 15.85 -14.03
C LYS A 40 -4.76 16.81 -13.63
N GLN A 41 -5.98 16.33 -13.36
CA GLN A 41 -7.13 17.22 -13.12
C GLN A 41 -7.08 17.95 -11.78
N LEU A 42 -6.33 17.44 -10.79
CA LEU A 42 -6.31 17.99 -9.43
C LEU A 42 -4.90 17.98 -8.79
N SER A 43 -3.84 17.75 -9.59
CA SER A 43 -2.46 17.57 -9.11
C SER A 43 -2.32 16.49 -8.03
N PHE A 44 -3.19 15.48 -8.07
CA PHE A 44 -3.06 14.32 -7.18
C PHE A 44 -1.98 13.39 -7.70
N ARG A 45 -1.24 12.77 -6.78
CA ARG A 45 -0.21 11.80 -7.10
C ARG A 45 -0.43 10.58 -6.23
N ILE A 46 -0.50 9.41 -6.85
CA ILE A 46 -0.54 8.13 -6.14
C ILE A 46 0.85 7.56 -6.23
N ASP A 47 1.53 7.49 -5.08
CA ASP A 47 2.96 7.18 -5.03
C ASP A 47 3.22 5.68 -5.20
N GLY A 48 2.29 4.82 -4.77
CA GLY A 48 2.41 3.37 -4.91
C GLY A 48 1.37 2.77 -5.83
N VAL A 49 1.70 2.57 -7.12
CA VAL A 49 0.83 1.82 -8.05
C VAL A 49 1.57 0.66 -8.67
N PHE A 50 1.05 -0.55 -8.48
CA PHE A 50 1.53 -1.75 -9.15
C PHE A 50 0.60 -2.06 -10.33
N LEU A 51 1.10 -1.76 -11.52
CA LEU A 51 0.38 -1.97 -12.77
C LEU A 51 0.65 -3.37 -13.29
N PRO A 52 -0.39 -4.20 -13.50
CA PRO A 52 -0.21 -5.54 -14.02
C PRO A 52 0.14 -5.50 -15.52
N GLU A 53 0.91 -6.48 -15.97
CA GLU A 53 1.20 -6.70 -17.39
C GLU A 53 0.10 -7.52 -18.11
N ARG A 54 -0.88 -8.03 -17.36
CA ARG A 54 -1.99 -8.85 -17.84
C ARG A 54 -3.33 -8.28 -17.41
N GLU A 55 -4.37 -8.47 -18.23
CA GLU A 55 -5.73 -7.94 -17.97
C GLU A 55 -6.50 -8.68 -16.86
N ASP A 56 -6.15 -9.94 -16.59
CA ASP A 56 -6.82 -10.78 -15.58
C ASP A 56 -6.33 -10.50 -14.15
N LEU A 57 -5.24 -9.74 -14.00
CA LEU A 57 -4.65 -9.35 -12.74
C LEU A 57 -5.16 -7.96 -12.29
N PRO A 58 -5.37 -7.73 -10.99
CA PRO A 58 -5.82 -6.42 -10.50
C PRO A 58 -4.68 -5.40 -10.49
N ILE A 59 -5.02 -4.12 -10.59
CA ILE A 59 -4.13 -3.00 -10.20
C ILE A 59 -4.10 -2.92 -8.67
N TYR A 60 -2.91 -2.81 -8.08
CA TYR A 60 -2.78 -2.52 -6.65
C TYR A 60 -2.39 -1.05 -6.43
N PHE A 61 -3.20 -0.36 -5.65
CA PHE A 61 -2.90 0.97 -5.12
C PHE A 61 -2.42 0.81 -3.68
N THR A 62 -1.20 1.22 -3.40
CA THR A 62 -0.54 1.04 -2.10
C THR A 62 -0.20 2.39 -1.49
N GLU A 63 -0.64 2.59 -0.25
CA GLU A 63 -0.32 3.79 0.53
C GLU A 63 0.18 3.41 1.91
N VAL A 64 1.07 4.23 2.45
CA VAL A 64 1.68 4.01 3.77
C VAL A 64 1.37 5.19 4.66
N GLN A 65 0.73 4.94 5.79
CA GLN A 65 0.17 5.98 6.63
C GLN A 65 0.69 5.88 8.07
N PHE A 66 1.69 6.71 8.38
CA PHE A 66 2.31 6.79 9.71
C PHE A 66 1.69 7.82 10.66
N GLN A 67 0.82 8.68 10.14
CA GLN A 67 0.15 9.73 10.92
C GLN A 67 -1.35 9.54 10.84
N ASN A 68 -2.06 9.93 11.88
CA ASN A 68 -3.51 9.98 11.80
C ASN A 68 -3.91 11.10 10.81
N ASP A 69 -4.78 10.78 9.86
CA ASP A 69 -5.28 11.71 8.85
C ASP A 69 -6.78 11.47 8.62
N PRO A 70 -7.64 12.36 9.17
CA PRO A 70 -9.10 12.33 9.04
C PRO A 70 -9.66 12.21 7.63
N GLU A 71 -8.88 12.65 6.64
CA GLU A 71 -9.31 12.71 5.25
C GLU A 71 -8.64 11.65 4.37
N PHE A 72 -7.80 10.79 4.95
CA PHE A 72 -7.01 9.81 4.20
C PHE A 72 -7.87 8.95 3.27
N TYR A 73 -8.90 8.27 3.80
CA TYR A 73 -9.73 7.40 2.97
C TYR A 73 -10.51 8.18 1.90
N ALA A 74 -11.00 9.39 2.23
CA ALA A 74 -11.67 10.24 1.26
C ALA A 74 -10.74 10.58 0.07
N ARG A 75 -9.50 10.98 0.38
CA ARG A 75 -8.46 11.29 -0.60
C ARG A 75 -8.07 10.05 -1.41
N PHE A 76 -7.71 8.96 -0.74
CA PHE A 76 -7.28 7.71 -1.36
C PHE A 76 -8.32 7.16 -2.36
N PHE A 77 -9.60 7.13 -1.98
CA PHE A 77 -10.64 6.65 -2.90
C PHE A 77 -10.92 7.62 -4.04
N ALA A 78 -10.89 8.93 -3.79
CA ALA A 78 -11.04 9.93 -4.85
C ALA A 78 -9.93 9.78 -5.90
N GLU A 79 -8.69 9.60 -5.45
CA GLU A 79 -7.52 9.41 -6.31
C GLU A 79 -7.63 8.14 -7.14
N ILE A 80 -7.96 7.00 -6.51
CA ILE A 80 -8.16 5.72 -7.21
C ILE A 80 -9.23 5.85 -8.29
N PHE A 81 -10.41 6.36 -7.95
CA PHE A 81 -11.51 6.41 -8.92
C PHE A 81 -11.26 7.43 -10.03
N LEU A 82 -10.52 8.51 -9.74
CA LEU A 82 -10.11 9.45 -10.77
C LEU A 82 -9.07 8.84 -11.71
N TYR A 83 -8.10 8.08 -11.18
CA TYR A 83 -7.15 7.32 -11.98
C TYR A 83 -7.87 6.32 -12.89
N LEU A 84 -8.77 5.50 -12.33
CA LEU A 84 -9.54 4.50 -13.06
C LEU A 84 -10.41 5.13 -14.16
N LYS A 85 -10.96 6.32 -13.92
CA LYS A 85 -11.72 7.09 -14.92
C LYS A 85 -10.84 7.58 -16.08
N GLN A 86 -9.57 7.91 -15.82
CA GLN A 86 -8.67 8.52 -16.82
C GLN A 86 -7.86 7.49 -17.62
N THR A 87 -7.71 6.28 -17.09
CA THR A 87 -7.00 5.19 -17.77
C THR A 87 -7.90 4.41 -18.73
N ARG A 88 -7.29 3.71 -19.70
CA ARG A 88 -7.97 2.74 -20.58
C ARG A 88 -7.92 1.31 -20.04
N LEU A 89 -7.16 1.08 -18.97
CA LEU A 89 -7.05 -0.22 -18.33
C LEU A 89 -8.42 -0.66 -17.81
N LYS A 90 -8.78 -1.92 -18.09
CA LYS A 90 -10.04 -2.54 -17.66
C LYS A 90 -9.87 -3.52 -16.51
N ASN A 91 -8.64 -3.64 -16.00
CA ASN A 91 -8.29 -4.46 -14.86
C ASN A 91 -9.20 -4.14 -13.67
N ASN A 92 -9.47 -5.16 -12.87
CA ASN A 92 -10.00 -4.95 -11.52
C ASN A 92 -8.97 -4.15 -10.69
N TRP A 93 -9.35 -3.72 -9.49
CA TRP A 93 -8.44 -3.02 -8.58
C TRP A 93 -8.56 -3.50 -7.14
N ARG A 94 -7.47 -3.30 -6.41
CA ARG A 94 -7.31 -3.54 -4.97
C ARG A 94 -6.53 -2.41 -4.34
N GLY A 95 -6.86 -2.10 -3.08
CA GLY A 95 -6.08 -1.17 -2.26
C GLY A 95 -5.29 -1.93 -1.19
N VAL A 96 -4.11 -1.45 -0.86
CA VAL A 96 -3.31 -1.92 0.28
C VAL A 96 -2.87 -0.71 1.08
N VAL A 97 -3.26 -0.64 2.34
CA VAL A 97 -2.87 0.45 3.23
C VAL A 97 -2.02 -0.11 4.36
N ILE A 98 -0.83 0.44 4.53
CA ILE A 98 0.14 -0.01 5.53
C ILE A 98 0.20 1.02 6.64
N TYR A 99 -0.12 0.59 7.86
CA TYR A 99 -0.06 1.38 9.08
C TYR A 99 1.02 0.84 10.00
N PRO A 100 1.67 1.67 10.83
CA PRO A 100 2.55 1.16 11.87
C PRO A 100 1.77 0.34 12.91
N ASN A 101 0.55 0.75 13.26
CA ASN A 101 -0.33 0.05 14.21
C ASN A 101 -1.78 0.54 14.07
N ARG A 102 -2.72 -0.19 14.70
CA ARG A 102 -4.17 0.13 14.68
C ARG A 102 -4.54 1.48 15.27
N ARG A 103 -3.70 2.07 16.12
CA ARG A 103 -4.03 3.34 16.79
C ARG A 103 -3.99 4.52 15.82
N VAL A 104 -3.18 4.43 14.76
CA VAL A 104 -3.05 5.47 13.74
C VAL A 104 -4.33 5.58 12.90
N GLU A 105 -4.97 4.45 12.58
CA GLU A 105 -6.18 4.42 11.74
C GLU A 105 -7.43 5.02 12.42
N ARG A 106 -7.47 5.09 13.76
CA ARG A 106 -8.68 5.28 14.61
C ARG A 106 -9.63 6.39 14.13
N GLU A 107 -10.50 6.05 13.18
CA GLU A 107 -11.44 6.98 12.56
C GLU A 107 -12.75 6.32 12.16
N ASN A 108 -13.73 7.17 11.84
CA ASN A 108 -15.04 6.79 11.37
C ASN A 108 -14.98 6.26 9.92
N ILE A 109 -14.75 4.95 9.79
CA ILE A 109 -14.68 4.26 8.50
C ILE A 109 -16.06 3.96 7.86
N GLU A 110 -17.15 4.40 8.47
CA GLU A 110 -18.52 4.03 8.08
C GLU A 110 -18.86 4.39 6.63
N ARG A 111 -18.36 5.52 6.14
CA ARG A 111 -18.59 5.98 4.75
C ARG A 111 -18.00 5.05 3.69
N TYR A 112 -17.02 4.24 4.08
CA TYR A 112 -16.24 3.39 3.19
C TYR A 112 -16.27 1.93 3.62
N ARG A 113 -17.21 1.58 4.50
CA ARG A 113 -17.27 0.30 5.18
C ARG A 113 -17.22 -0.87 4.21
N GLU A 114 -17.99 -0.83 3.13
CA GLU A 114 -18.07 -1.91 2.15
C GLU A 114 -16.71 -2.14 1.45
N LEU A 115 -15.94 -1.07 1.19
CA LEU A 115 -14.61 -1.19 0.60
C LEU A 115 -13.58 -1.75 1.61
N LEU A 116 -13.77 -1.49 2.90
CA LEU A 116 -12.84 -1.86 3.96
C LEU A 116 -13.17 -3.21 4.63
N GLN A 117 -14.43 -3.65 4.59
CA GLN A 117 -14.89 -4.92 5.14
C GLN A 117 -14.88 -6.05 4.10
N GLU A 118 -15.29 -5.78 2.85
CA GLU A 118 -15.34 -6.79 1.77
C GLU A 118 -13.97 -7.00 1.08
N THR A 119 -12.88 -6.76 1.82
CA THR A 119 -11.48 -6.92 1.38
C THR A 119 -11.11 -6.24 0.04
N ARG A 120 -11.85 -5.21 -0.39
CA ARG A 120 -11.44 -4.38 -1.54
C ARG A 120 -10.13 -3.67 -1.23
N VAL A 121 -10.00 -3.22 0.01
CA VAL A 121 -8.79 -2.64 0.58
C VAL A 121 -8.32 -3.50 1.74
N GLN A 122 -7.09 -4.02 1.63
CA GLN A 122 -6.42 -4.72 2.71
C GLN A 122 -5.65 -3.73 3.57
N ARG A 123 -5.75 -3.87 4.89
CA ARG A 123 -5.07 -3.02 5.87
C ARG A 123 -4.05 -3.87 6.59
N ILE A 124 -2.78 -3.48 6.45
CA ILE A 124 -1.64 -4.15 7.07
C ILE A 124 -1.17 -3.29 8.23
N TYR A 125 -0.98 -3.91 9.39
CA TYR A 125 -0.46 -3.23 10.58
C TYR A 125 0.92 -3.83 10.90
N LEU A 126 1.98 -3.04 10.77
CA LEU A 126 3.36 -3.52 10.88
C LEU A 126 3.67 -4.12 12.25
N GLU A 127 3.10 -3.57 13.32
CA GLU A 127 3.20 -4.11 14.68
C GLU A 127 2.73 -5.57 14.78
N GLU A 128 1.75 -5.99 13.96
CA GLU A 128 1.20 -7.34 13.96
C GLU A 128 2.08 -8.34 13.16
N LEU A 129 2.92 -7.82 12.26
CA LEU A 129 3.85 -8.65 11.47
C LEU A 129 5.08 -9.09 12.29
N ALA A 130 5.46 -8.30 13.31
CA ALA A 130 6.60 -8.61 14.18
C ALA A 130 6.33 -9.78 15.15
N GLU A 131 5.10 -10.31 15.20
CA GLU A 131 4.74 -11.44 16.06
C GLU A 131 5.20 -12.80 15.50
N SER A 132 5.67 -12.84 14.25
CA SER A 132 6.26 -14.03 13.61
C SER A 132 7.60 -13.66 12.95
N PRO A 133 8.63 -14.54 13.01
CA PRO A 133 9.90 -14.26 12.37
C PRO A 133 9.70 -14.03 10.86
N PRO A 134 10.39 -13.05 10.25
CA PRO A 134 10.20 -12.74 8.84
C PRO A 134 10.65 -13.92 7.97
N ASP A 135 9.74 -14.44 7.16
CA ASP A 135 10.00 -15.54 6.24
C ASP A 135 10.77 -15.11 4.97
N SER A 136 11.02 -13.81 4.79
CA SER A 136 11.72 -13.25 3.65
C SER A 136 12.67 -12.09 4.03
N LEU A 137 13.65 -11.82 3.16
CA LEU A 137 14.53 -10.65 3.28
C LEU A 137 13.75 -9.34 3.17
N GLY A 138 12.68 -9.31 2.37
CA GLY A 138 11.83 -8.13 2.22
C GLY A 138 11.16 -7.77 3.54
N LEU A 139 10.53 -8.75 4.20
CA LEU A 139 9.88 -8.58 5.49
C LEU A 139 10.90 -8.24 6.59
N ALA A 140 12.07 -8.87 6.60
CA ALA A 140 13.14 -8.51 7.55
C ALA A 140 13.63 -7.07 7.37
N THR A 141 13.73 -6.59 6.12
CA THR A 141 14.11 -5.19 5.84
C THR A 141 13.01 -4.23 6.29
N LEU A 142 11.74 -4.60 6.11
CA LEU A 142 10.60 -3.82 6.55
C LEU A 142 10.56 -3.68 8.08
N GLU A 143 10.83 -4.76 8.81
CA GLU A 143 10.93 -4.75 10.27
C GLU A 143 12.00 -3.76 10.75
N LEU A 144 13.20 -3.78 10.16
CA LEU A 144 14.27 -2.84 10.51
C LEU A 144 13.89 -1.37 10.30
N VAL A 145 13.07 -1.08 9.29
CA VAL A 145 12.62 0.29 8.97
C VAL A 145 11.43 0.71 9.84
N SER A 146 10.63 -0.23 10.35
CA SER A 146 9.47 0.05 11.18
C SER A 146 9.82 0.23 12.66
N LEU A 147 10.99 -0.24 13.10
CA LEU A 147 11.50 -0.02 14.45
C LEU A 147 11.73 1.48 14.73
N PRO A 148 11.28 2.01 15.89
CA PRO A 148 11.70 3.32 16.35
C PRO A 148 13.22 3.35 16.49
N GLU A 149 13.88 4.46 16.15
CA GLU A 149 15.35 4.67 16.19
C GLU A 149 16.06 4.37 17.55
N ALA A 150 15.35 3.86 18.56
CA ALA A 150 15.86 3.55 19.89
C ALA A 150 15.95 2.03 20.15
N GLN A 151 16.74 1.31 19.34
CA GLN A 151 17.30 0.01 19.71
C GLN A 151 18.45 -0.39 18.78
N VAL A 152 19.40 0.52 18.60
CA VAL A 152 20.77 0.15 18.21
C VAL A 152 21.60 0.31 19.47
N LEU A 153 21.79 -0.80 20.21
CA LEU A 153 22.73 -0.90 21.34
C LEU A 153 24.16 -0.99 20.81
#